data_AF-A0AAE4YWU6-F1
#
_entry.id   AF-A0AAE4YWU6-F1
#
_cell.length_a   1.000
_cell.length_b   1.000
_cell.length_c   1.000
_cell.angle_alpha   90.00
_cell.angle_beta   90.00
_cell.angle_gamma   90.00
#
_symmetry.space_group_name_H-M   'P 1'
#
loop_
_entity.id
_entity.type
_entity.pdbx_description
1 polymer ?
#
loop_
_entity_poly.entity_id
_entity_poly.type
_entity_poly.pdbx_seq_one_letter_code
_entity_poly.pdbx_strand_id
1 'polypeptide(L)'
;MNTANLQLKGLIMAMAAICDAIVEKELLTSGELNAALSKATKAIEEDDDHELSDANRAAILFPIRVLQLAEEAGRKGERLTFSDYAKLVAKLT
;
A
#
# COMPACT_ATOMS: atom_id res chain seq x y z
N MET A 1 17.73 2.91 -8.74
CA MET A 1 16.45 2.17 -8.80
C MET A 1 16.55 1.14 -9.91
N ASN A 2 16.32 -0.15 -9.63
CA ASN A 2 16.39 -1.20 -10.65
C ASN A 2 15.03 -1.38 -11.34
N THR A 3 14.99 -2.19 -12.41
CA THR A 3 13.76 -2.43 -13.19
C THR A 3 12.64 -3.04 -12.34
N ALA A 4 12.97 -3.93 -11.39
CA ALA A 4 11.99 -4.51 -10.47
C ALA A 4 11.30 -3.44 -9.62
N ASN A 5 12.05 -2.47 -9.08
CA ASN A 5 11.50 -1.36 -8.30
C ASN A 5 10.63 -0.44 -9.17
N LEU A 6 10.97 -0.25 -10.45
CA LEU A 6 10.15 0.51 -11.40
C LEU A 6 8.83 -0.19 -11.73
N GLN A 7 8.87 -1.51 -11.95
CA GLN A 7 7.69 -2.33 -12.19
C GLN A 7 6.77 -2.33 -10.96
N LEU A 8 7.33 -2.51 -9.77
CA LEU A 8 6.59 -2.46 -8.51
C LEU A 8 5.96 -1.08 -8.29
N LYS A 9 6.68 0.01 -8.57
CA LYS A 9 6.13 1.38 -8.55
C LYS A 9 4.91 1.50 -9.45
N GLY A 10 5.00 1.03 -10.70
CA GLY A 10 3.88 1.07 -11.64
C GLY A 10 2.69 0.26 -11.14
N LEU A 11 2.94 -0.95 -10.64
CA LEU A 11 1.91 -1.84 -10.10
C LEU A 11 1.18 -1.21 -8.90
N ILE A 12 1.92 -0.66 -7.94
CA ILE A 12 1.34 -0.01 -6.76
C ILE A 12 0.43 1.15 -7.16
N MET A 13 0.87 2.01 -8.09
CA MET A 13 0.05 3.15 -8.53
C MET A 13 -1.18 2.73 -9.33
N ALA A 14 -1.06 1.70 -10.17
CA ALA A 14 -2.23 1.13 -10.85
C ALA A 14 -3.23 0.56 -9.85
N MET A 15 -2.73 -0.10 -8.80
CA MET A 15 -3.57 -0.71 -7.78
C MET A 15 -4.25 0.35 -6.90
N ALA A 16 -3.57 1.45 -6.57
CA ALA A 16 -4.17 2.60 -5.89
C ALA A 16 -5.34 3.18 -6.70
N ALA A 17 -5.17 3.39 -8.01
CA ALA A 17 -6.23 3.90 -8.87
C ALA A 17 -7.44 2.94 -8.97
N ILE A 18 -7.21 1.63 -8.96
CA ILE A 18 -8.29 0.64 -8.93
C ILE A 18 -9.00 0.65 -7.56
N CYS A 19 -8.27 0.77 -6.46
CA CYS A 19 -8.85 0.91 -5.12
C CYS A 19 -9.76 2.14 -5.03
N ASP A 20 -9.31 3.29 -5.55
CA ASP A 20 -10.12 4.51 -5.63
C ASP A 20 -11.39 4.26 -6.47
N ALA A 21 -11.26 3.64 -7.65
CA ALA A 21 -12.40 3.34 -8.51
C ALA A 21 -13.40 2.35 -7.87
N ILE A 22 -12.94 1.43 -7.01
CA ILE A 22 -13.80 0.51 -6.26
C ILE A 22 -14.62 1.29 -5.23
N VAL A 23 -14.00 2.23 -4.50
CA VAL A 23 -14.67 3.07 -3.50
C VAL A 23 -15.61 4.08 -4.15
N GLU A 24 -15.20 4.73 -5.24
CA GLU A 24 -16.03 5.67 -6.01
C GLU A 24 -17.29 5.00 -6.58
N LYS A 25 -17.21 3.71 -6.89
CA LYS A 25 -18.34 2.91 -7.37
C LYS A 25 -19.14 2.26 -6.23
N GLU A 26 -18.82 2.57 -4.99
CA GLU A 26 -19.46 2.04 -3.77
C GLU A 26 -19.45 0.50 -3.71
N LEU A 27 -18.48 -0.14 -4.36
CA LEU A 27 -18.32 -1.60 -4.34
C LEU A 27 -17.72 -2.09 -3.02
N LEU A 28 -16.88 -1.25 -2.41
CA LEU A 28 -16.41 -1.38 -1.03
C LEU A 28 -16.45 0.01 -0.40
N THR A 29 -16.79 0.07 0.88
CA THR A 29 -16.55 1.26 1.68
C THR A 29 -15.05 1.43 1.95
N SER A 30 -14.63 2.65 2.23
CA SER A 30 -13.29 2.97 2.76
C SER A 30 -12.86 2.05 3.92
N GLY A 31 -13.79 1.77 4.84
CA GLY A 31 -13.54 0.91 5.99
C GLY A 31 -13.28 -0.54 5.59
N GLU A 32 -14.07 -1.09 4.67
CA GLU A 32 -13.90 -2.45 4.15
C GLU A 32 -12.61 -2.61 3.36
N LEU A 33 -12.25 -1.62 2.55
CA LEU A 33 -10.97 -1.61 1.83
C LEU A 33 -9.79 -1.60 2.81
N ASN A 34 -9.82 -0.72 3.83
CA ASN A 34 -8.76 -0.65 4.84
C ASN A 34 -8.67 -1.96 5.66
N ALA A 35 -9.82 -2.56 5.99
CA ALA A 35 -9.86 -3.87 6.66
C ALA A 35 -9.23 -4.98 5.79
N ALA A 36 -9.48 -4.98 4.48
CA ALA A 36 -8.87 -5.92 3.54
C ALA A 36 -7.34 -5.75 3.47
N LEU A 37 -6.85 -4.51 3.38
CA LEU A 37 -5.42 -4.19 3.39
C LEU A 37 -4.77 -4.57 4.74
N SER A 38 -5.44 -4.30 5.85
CA SER A 38 -4.96 -4.67 7.20
C SER A 38 -4.89 -6.19 7.37
N LYS A 39 -5.82 -6.94 6.78
CA LYS A 39 -5.77 -8.41 6.74
C LYS A 39 -4.54 -8.91 5.97
N ALA A 40 -4.20 -8.27 4.85
CA ALA A 40 -3.00 -8.60 4.09
C ALA A 40 -1.71 -8.31 4.88
N THR A 41 -1.65 -7.18 5.60
CA THR A 41 -0.53 -6.86 6.51
C THR A 41 -0.36 -7.95 7.56
N LYS A 42 -1.44 -8.33 8.25
CA LYS A 42 -1.39 -9.38 9.27
C LYS A 42 -0.93 -10.72 8.70
N ALA A 43 -1.40 -11.09 7.52
CA ALA A 43 -0.98 -12.32 6.88
C ALA A 43 0.53 -12.35 6.62
N ILE A 44 1.17 -11.22 6.29
CA ILE A 44 2.63 -11.12 6.13
C ILE A 44 3.36 -11.11 7.48
N GLU A 45 2.78 -10.49 8.50
CA GLU A 45 3.36 -10.45 9.85
C GLU A 45 3.31 -11.82 10.54
N GLU A 46 2.21 -12.56 10.35
CA GLU A 46 2.00 -13.92 10.82
C GLU A 46 2.71 -14.96 9.94
N ASP A 47 3.14 -14.60 8.72
CA ASP A 47 3.92 -15.50 7.89
C ASP A 47 5.28 -15.77 8.54
N ASP A 48 5.54 -17.05 8.73
CA ASP A 48 6.62 -17.59 9.53
C ASP A 48 7.90 -17.72 8.71
N ASP A 49 8.16 -16.69 7.91
CA ASP A 49 9.41 -16.46 7.19
C ASP A 49 10.49 -16.08 8.21
N HIS A 50 10.92 -17.09 8.98
CA HIS A 50 11.90 -17.03 10.06
C HIS A 50 13.28 -16.50 9.62
N GLU A 51 13.50 -16.27 8.33
CA GLU A 51 14.78 -15.87 7.75
C GLU A 51 14.79 -14.45 7.15
N LEU A 52 13.66 -13.74 7.14
CA LEU A 52 13.62 -12.38 6.58
C LEU A 52 14.12 -11.35 7.59
N SER A 53 15.14 -10.59 7.18
CA SER A 53 15.54 -9.37 7.90
C SER A 53 14.39 -8.34 7.96
N ASP A 54 14.45 -7.44 8.94
CA ASP A 54 13.49 -6.33 9.07
C ASP A 54 13.37 -5.49 7.80
N ALA A 55 14.49 -5.30 7.07
CA ALA A 55 14.51 -4.58 5.81
C ALA A 55 13.71 -5.30 4.70
N ASN A 56 13.82 -6.63 4.63
CA ASN A 56 13.05 -7.42 3.67
C ASN A 56 11.57 -7.40 4.05
N ARG A 57 11.24 -7.54 5.33
CA ARG A 57 9.85 -7.46 5.82
C ARG A 57 9.24 -6.09 5.54
N ALA A 58 10.01 -5.01 5.75
CA ALA A 58 9.59 -3.65 5.38
C ALA A 58 9.36 -3.49 3.88
N ALA A 59 10.20 -4.11 3.03
CA ALA A 59 10.02 -4.09 1.58
C ALA A 59 8.74 -4.81 1.12
N ILE A 60 8.39 -5.92 1.77
CA ILE A 60 7.14 -6.66 1.50
C ILE A 60 5.92 -5.86 1.95
N LEU A 61 5.99 -5.19 3.10
CA LEU A 61 4.89 -4.37 3.63
C LEU A 61 4.71 -3.04 2.90
N PHE A 62 5.75 -2.55 2.21
CA PHE A 62 5.74 -1.24 1.56
C PHE A 62 4.57 -1.01 0.60
N PRO A 63 4.24 -1.93 -0.35
CA PRO A 63 3.07 -1.78 -1.22
C PRO A 63 1.76 -1.59 -0.46
N ILE A 64 1.54 -2.35 0.61
CA ILE A 64 0.30 -2.29 1.39
C ILE A 64 0.19 -0.96 2.13
N ARG A 65 1.29 -0.50 2.73
CA ARG A 65 1.35 0.81 3.40
C ARG A 65 1.08 1.96 2.43
N VAL A 66 1.59 1.88 1.18
CA VAL A 66 1.25 2.88 0.16
C VAL A 66 -0.24 2.87 -0.17
N LEU A 67 -0.86 1.69 -0.32
CA LEU A 67 -2.31 1.60 -0.62
C LEU A 67 -3.18 2.12 0.53
N GLN A 68 -2.78 1.88 1.78
CA GLN A 68 -3.46 2.44 2.95
C GLN A 68 -3.38 3.97 2.98
N LEU A 69 -2.21 4.54 2.69
CA LEU A 69 -2.04 5.98 2.57
C LEU A 69 -2.79 6.57 1.37
N ALA A 70 -2.88 5.81 0.26
CA ALA A 70 -3.63 6.23 -0.91
C ALA A 70 -5.12 6.31 -0.63
N GLU A 71 -5.69 5.32 0.06
CA GLU A 71 -7.07 5.36 0.55
C GLU A 71 -7.31 6.60 1.44
N GLU A 72 -6.41 6.87 2.39
CA GLU A 72 -6.55 8.02 3.28
C GLU A 72 -6.46 9.35 2.53
N ALA A 73 -5.55 9.47 1.56
CA ALA A 73 -5.43 10.64 0.70
C ALA A 73 -6.68 10.82 -0.17
N GLY A 74 -7.21 9.74 -0.74
CA GLY A 74 -8.45 9.73 -1.52
C GLY A 74 -9.64 10.26 -0.72
N ARG A 75 -9.79 9.85 0.55
CA ARG A 75 -10.81 10.41 1.46
C ARG A 75 -10.67 11.91 1.72
N LYS A 76 -9.45 12.45 1.62
CA LYS A 76 -9.15 13.88 1.75
C LYS A 76 -9.24 14.63 0.41
N GLY A 77 -9.52 13.93 -0.70
CA GLY A 77 -9.51 14.49 -2.05
C GLY A 77 -8.10 14.82 -2.56
N GLU A 78 -7.06 14.25 -1.95
CA GLU A 78 -5.67 14.48 -2.31
C GLU A 78 -5.19 13.46 -3.36
N ARG A 79 -4.39 13.92 -4.32
CA ARG A 79 -3.70 13.05 -5.28
C ARG A 79 -2.20 13.19 -5.09
N LEU A 80 -1.57 12.15 -4.53
CA LEU A 80 -0.15 12.13 -4.25
C LEU A 80 0.59 11.29 -5.29
N THR A 81 1.86 11.62 -5.51
CA THR A 81 2.72 10.80 -6.36
C THR A 81 3.28 9.61 -5.57
N PHE A 82 3.77 8.58 -6.26
CA PHE A 82 4.52 7.50 -5.62
C PHE A 82 5.65 7.99 -4.71
N SER A 83 6.36 9.04 -5.13
CA SER A 83 7.48 9.59 -4.35
C SER A 83 6.99 10.26 -3.06
N ASP A 84 5.78 10.80 -3.05
CA ASP A 84 5.18 11.37 -1.85
C ASP A 84 4.74 10.26 -0.90
N TYR A 85 4.07 9.21 -1.41
CA TYR A 85 3.73 8.03 -0.60
C TYR A 85 4.98 7.36 -0.03
N ALA A 86 6.05 7.20 -0.81
CA ALA A 86 7.30 6.61 -0.33
C ALA A 86 7.90 7.41 0.85
N LYS A 87 7.84 8.75 0.79
CA LYS A 87 8.27 9.62 1.90
C LYS A 87 7.37 9.49 3.12
N LEU A 88 6.06 9.33 2.93
CA LEU A 88 5.11 9.12 4.03
C LEU A 88 5.37 7.76 4.71
N VAL A 89 5.55 6.69 3.94
CA VAL A 89 5.89 5.37 4.48
C VAL A 89 7.18 5.40 5.28
N ALA A 90 8.21 6.12 4.80
CA ALA A 90 9.48 6.26 5.52
C ALA A 90 9.38 7.02 6.86
N LYS A 91 8.26 7.71 7.13
CA LYS A 91 8.00 8.38 8.42
C LYS A 91 7.19 7.51 9.40
N LEU A 92 6.66 6.37 8.94
CA LEU A 92 5.90 5.43 9.77
C LEU A 92 6.82 4.42 10.50
N THR A 93 8.09 4.35 10.09
CA THR A 93 9.17 3.52 10.64
C THR A 93 10.10 4.38 11.49
#